data_AF-A0A258H5U8-F1
#
_entry.id   AF-A0A258H5U8-F1
#
_cell.length_a   1.000
_cell.length_b   1.000
_cell.length_c   1.000
_cell.angle_alpha   90.00
_cell.angle_beta   90.00
_cell.angle_gamma   90.00
#
_symmetry.space_group_name_H-M   'P 1'
#
loop_
_entity.id
_entity.type
_entity.pdbx_description
1 polymer ?
#
loop_
_entity_poly.entity_id
_entity_poly.type
_entity_poly.pdbx_seq_one_letter_code
_entity_poly.pdbx_strand_id
1 'polypeptide(L)'
;MVAGLEEALAYVRGEPVPGAIVHKAVDVAAIRGRTKLSQANFAKTYGLDVRTLQEWEQGRRTPERPVQLYLRMIEHEPAAVERTLKKLQKTPG
;
A
#
# COMPACT_ATOMS: atom_id res chain seq x y z
N MET A 1 13.40 33.15 14.50
CA MET A 1 13.24 32.16 13.41
C MET A 1 13.88 30.85 13.86
N VAL A 2 13.13 29.96 14.54
CA VAL A 2 13.65 28.64 15.00
C VAL A 2 12.71 27.47 14.66
N ALA A 3 11.50 27.74 14.13
CA ALA A 3 10.46 26.71 13.92
C ALA A 3 10.89 25.53 13.02
N GLY A 4 11.66 25.77 11.96
CA GLY A 4 11.99 24.71 10.99
C GLY A 4 12.93 23.62 11.50
N LEU A 5 13.81 23.91 12.47
CA LEU A 5 14.75 22.91 13.00
C LEU A 5 14.08 22.00 14.03
N GLU A 6 13.19 22.56 14.84
CA GLU A 6 12.42 21.81 15.84
C GLU A 6 11.46 20.82 15.16
N GLU A 7 10.82 21.23 14.07
CA GLU A 7 9.99 20.35 13.23
C GLU A 7 10.80 19.19 12.62
N ALA A 8 12.01 19.46 12.12
CA ALA A 8 12.89 18.41 11.56
C ALA A 8 13.33 17.40 12.64
N LEU A 9 13.61 17.86 13.86
CA LEU A 9 13.97 17.00 14.98
C LEU A 9 12.79 16.13 15.45
N ALA A 10 11.58 16.70 15.52
CA ALA A 10 10.37 15.96 15.85
C ALA A 10 10.08 14.87 14.81
N TYR A 11 10.27 15.16 13.51
CA TYR A 11 10.15 14.17 12.45
C TYR A 11 11.14 12.99 12.61
N VAL A 12 12.42 13.28 12.91
CA VAL A 12 13.45 12.25 13.14
C VAL A 12 13.14 11.38 14.37
N ARG A 13 12.52 11.97 15.40
CA ARG A 13 12.11 11.28 16.64
C ARG A 13 10.80 10.49 16.47
N GLY A 14 10.14 10.59 15.31
CA GLY A 14 8.86 9.94 15.05
C GLY A 14 7.67 10.62 15.77
N GLU A 15 7.85 11.86 16.20
CA GLU A 15 6.81 12.65 16.82
C GLU A 15 5.92 13.28 15.74
N PRO A 16 4.60 13.43 16.01
CA PRO A 16 3.68 14.03 15.04
C PRO A 16 4.03 15.52 14.84
N VAL A 17 4.49 15.85 13.63
CA VAL A 17 4.73 17.24 13.22
C VAL A 17 3.44 17.80 12.62
N PRO A 18 2.87 18.91 13.15
CA PRO A 18 1.67 19.53 12.60
C PRO A 18 1.86 19.87 11.12
N GLY A 19 0.98 19.34 10.26
CA GLY A 19 1.07 19.52 8.80
C GLY A 19 1.92 18.50 8.05
N ALA A 20 2.72 17.67 8.75
CA ALA A 20 3.44 16.56 8.12
C ALA A 20 2.53 15.34 7.98
N ILE A 21 2.19 14.98 6.74
CA ILE A 21 1.55 13.69 6.47
C ILE A 21 2.65 12.64 6.38
N VAL A 22 2.96 11.99 7.51
CA VAL A 22 3.92 10.88 7.55
C VAL A 22 3.29 9.64 6.91
N HIS A 23 3.73 9.34 5.70
CA HIS A 23 3.33 8.14 4.98
C HIS A 23 4.19 6.97 5.44
N LYS A 24 3.72 6.25 6.46
CA LYS A 24 4.31 4.96 6.82
C LYS A 24 4.31 4.05 5.58
N ALA A 25 5.49 3.57 5.18
CA ALA A 25 5.64 2.65 4.07
C ALA A 25 4.72 1.44 4.30
N VAL A 26 3.94 1.07 3.28
CA VAL A 26 3.07 -0.11 3.33
C VAL A 26 3.92 -1.37 3.23
N ASP A 27 3.76 -2.29 4.16
CA ASP A 27 4.40 -3.59 4.10
C ASP A 27 3.61 -4.51 3.15
N VAL A 28 3.99 -4.47 1.88
CA VAL A 28 3.30 -5.21 0.82
C VAL A 28 3.36 -6.73 1.06
N ALA A 29 4.47 -7.23 1.60
CA ALA A 29 4.64 -8.65 1.86
C ALA A 29 3.74 -9.12 3.01
N ALA A 30 3.61 -8.33 4.07
CA ALA A 30 2.68 -8.60 5.16
C ALA A 30 1.22 -8.59 4.68
N ILE A 31 0.83 -7.59 3.88
CA ILE A 31 -0.52 -7.48 3.31
C ILE A 31 -0.84 -8.73 2.48
N ARG A 32 0.05 -9.13 1.57
CA ARG A 32 -0.12 -10.38 0.80
C ARG A 32 -0.21 -11.58 1.73
N GLY A 33 0.64 -11.66 2.75
CA GLY A 33 0.65 -12.77 3.71
C GLY A 33 -0.71 -13.02 4.37
N ARG A 34 -1.46 -11.95 4.69
CA ARG A 34 -2.81 -12.03 5.28
C ARG A 34 -3.82 -12.72 4.36
N THR A 35 -3.66 -12.58 3.04
CA THR A 35 -4.52 -13.23 2.03
C THR A 35 -4.17 -14.70 1.81
N LYS A 36 -3.02 -15.17 2.29
CA LYS A 36 -2.47 -16.52 2.05
C LYS A 36 -2.26 -16.86 0.57
N LEU A 37 -2.20 -15.85 -0.30
CA LEU A 37 -1.94 -16.03 -1.73
C LEU A 37 -0.44 -15.99 -2.04
N SER A 38 -0.02 -16.77 -3.05
CA SER A 38 1.30 -16.59 -3.67
C SER A 38 1.39 -15.21 -4.34
N GLN A 39 2.60 -14.72 -4.62
CA GLN A 39 2.79 -13.43 -5.33
C GLN A 39 2.02 -13.38 -6.66
N ALA A 40 2.10 -14.46 -7.45
CA ALA A 40 1.40 -14.54 -8.73
C ALA A 40 -0.13 -14.53 -8.56
N ASN A 41 -0.67 -15.27 -7.59
CA ASN A 41 -2.11 -15.29 -7.35
C ASN A 41 -2.61 -13.97 -6.76
N PHE A 42 -1.83 -13.33 -5.89
CA PHE A 42 -2.15 -12.01 -5.36
C PHE A 42 -2.19 -10.97 -6.48
N ALA A 43 -1.14 -10.92 -7.30
CA ALA A 43 -1.05 -10.02 -8.44
C ALA A 43 -2.24 -10.20 -9.39
N LYS A 44 -2.53 -11.45 -9.78
CA LYS A 44 -3.68 -11.76 -10.63
C LYS A 44 -5.03 -11.37 -10.01
N THR A 45 -5.24 -11.68 -8.72
CA THR A 45 -6.51 -11.43 -8.02
C THR A 45 -6.81 -9.95 -7.92
N TYR A 46 -5.78 -9.15 -7.62
CA TYR A 46 -5.92 -7.71 -7.37
C TYR A 46 -5.52 -6.83 -8.56
N GLY A 47 -5.31 -7.41 -9.74
CA GLY A 47 -5.02 -6.65 -10.96
C GLY A 47 -3.68 -5.91 -10.93
N LEU A 48 -2.66 -6.48 -10.28
CA LEU A 48 -1.31 -5.92 -10.19
C LEU A 48 -0.36 -6.69 -11.11
N ASP A 49 0.72 -6.04 -11.52
CA ASP A 49 1.83 -6.72 -12.18
C ASP A 49 2.69 -7.46 -11.15
N VAL A 50 3.00 -8.73 -11.43
CA VAL A 50 3.74 -9.61 -10.50
C VAL A 50 5.18 -9.14 -10.28
N ARG A 51 5.83 -8.60 -11.32
CA ARG A 51 7.20 -8.09 -11.23
C ARG A 51 7.25 -6.83 -10.36
N THR A 52 6.28 -5.94 -10.56
CA THR A 52 6.12 -4.73 -9.76
C THR A 52 5.86 -5.07 -8.29
N LEU A 53 4.99 -6.05 -8.01
CA LEU A 53 4.75 -6.56 -6.65
C LEU A 53 6.05 -7.06 -6.00
N GLN A 54 6.87 -7.81 -6.73
CA GLN A 54 8.17 -8.30 -6.24
C GLN A 54 9.15 -7.17 -5.93
N GLU A 55 9.21 -6.13 -6.77
CA GLU A 55 10.05 -4.95 -6.53
C GLU A 55 9.62 -4.20 -5.26
N TRP A 56 8.31 -4.17 -4.95
CA TRP A 56 7.81 -3.60 -3.69
C TRP A 56 8.10 -4.47 -2.47
N GLU A 57 7.83 -5.78 -2.53
CA GLU A 57 8.08 -6.69 -1.41
C GLU A 57 9.58 -6.79 -1.05
N GLN A 58 10.47 -6.56 -2.02
CA GLN A 58 11.92 -6.52 -1.82
C GLN A 58 12.45 -5.12 -1.46
N GLY A 59 11.59 -4.10 -1.40
CA GLY A 59 11.98 -2.71 -1.12
C GLY A 59 12.79 -2.02 -2.22
N ARG A 60 12.88 -2.61 -3.42
CA ARG A 60 13.56 -2.01 -4.59
C ARG A 60 12.79 -0.82 -5.16
N ARG A 61 11.46 -0.80 -4.97
CA ARG A 61 10.59 0.33 -5.28
C ARG A 61 9.56 0.54 -4.18
N THR A 62 9.02 1.74 -4.10
CA THR A 62 7.88 2.06 -3.23
C THR A 62 6.63 2.22 -4.09
N PRO A 63 5.47 1.64 -3.70
CA PRO A 63 4.22 1.86 -4.41
C PRO A 63 3.83 3.33 -4.42
N GLU A 64 3.23 3.81 -5.51
CA GLU A 64 2.67 5.15 -5.57
C GLU A 64 1.52 5.33 -4.58
N ARG A 65 1.25 6.57 -4.17
CA ARG A 65 0.27 6.87 -3.12
C ARG A 65 -1.12 6.27 -3.35
N PRO A 66 -1.72 6.28 -4.57
CA PRO A 66 -2.99 5.61 -4.82
C PRO A 66 -2.90 4.09 -4.64
N VAL A 67 -1.78 3.48 -5.03
CA VAL A 67 -1.52 2.05 -4.86
C VAL A 67 -1.38 1.68 -3.38
N GLN A 68 -0.73 2.53 -2.58
CA GLN A 68 -0.65 2.33 -1.13
C GLN A 68 -2.05 2.32 -0.50
N LEU A 69 -2.93 3.24 -0.91
CA LEU A 69 -4.32 3.26 -0.44
C LEU A 69 -5.07 1.98 -0.86
N TYR A 70 -4.88 1.55 -2.11
CA TYR A 70 -5.44 0.30 -2.61
C TYR A 70 -4.98 -0.92 -1.81
N LEU A 71 -3.68 -1.03 -1.52
CA LEU A 71 -3.12 -2.09 -0.70
C LEU A 71 -3.67 -2.07 0.74
N ARG A 72 -3.89 -0.89 1.33
CA ARG A 72 -4.58 -0.77 2.64
C ARG A 72 -6.04 -1.22 2.58
N MET A 73 -6.77 -0.92 1.50
CA MET A 73 -8.12 -1.45 1.33
C MET A 73 -8.12 -2.98 1.26
N ILE A 74 -7.13 -3.58 0.59
CA ILE A 74 -6.95 -5.05 0.58
C ILE A 74 -6.61 -5.57 1.97
N GLU A 75 -5.77 -4.87 2.74
CA GLU A 75 -5.39 -5.26 4.09
C GLU A 75 -6.59 -5.33 5.06
N HIS A 76 -7.47 -4.32 4.97
CA HIS A 76 -8.62 -4.18 5.86
C HIS A 76 -9.84 -4.99 5.39
N GLU A 77 -10.13 -5.00 4.08
CA GLU A 77 -11.39 -5.51 3.53
C GLU A 77 -11.17 -6.34 2.22
N PRO A 78 -10.35 -7.41 2.25
CA PRO A 78 -9.95 -8.13 1.03
C PRO A 78 -11.16 -8.71 0.27
N ALA A 79 -12.14 -9.24 1.00
CA ALA A 79 -13.35 -9.79 0.40
C ALA A 79 -14.22 -8.72 -0.29
N ALA A 80 -14.26 -7.49 0.23
CA ALA A 80 -15.00 -6.40 -0.40
C ALA A 80 -14.33 -5.93 -1.70
N VAL A 81 -13.00 -5.84 -1.68
CA VAL A 81 -12.20 -5.52 -2.86
C VAL A 81 -12.39 -6.59 -3.94
N GLU A 82 -12.26 -7.87 -3.59
CA GLU A 82 -12.46 -8.98 -4.54
C GLU A 82 -13.87 -9.01 -5.14
N ARG A 83 -14.92 -8.79 -4.32
CA ARG A 83 -16.29 -8.68 -4.81
C ARG A 83 -16.44 -7.53 -5.81
N THR A 84 -15.83 -6.39 -5.51
CA THR A 84 -15.86 -5.20 -6.38
C THR A 84 -15.15 -5.48 -7.70
N LEU A 85 -13.94 -6.04 -7.67
CA LEU A 85 -13.18 -6.39 -8.88
C LEU A 85 -13.94 -7.40 -9.75
N LYS A 86 -14.56 -8.42 -9.15
CA LYS A 86 -15.42 -9.38 -9.87
C LYS A 86 -16.62 -8.72 -10.55
N LYS A 87 -17.19 -7.66 -9.98
CA LYS A 87 -18.28 -6.89 -10.61
C LYS A 87 -17.75 -6.09 -11.80
N LEU A 88 -16.62 -5.40 -11.63
CA LEU A 88 -16.00 -4.58 -12.68
C LEU A 88 -15.55 -5.41 -13.90
N GLN A 89 -15.06 -6.63 -13.67
CA GLN A 89 -14.67 -7.56 -14.74
C GLN A 89 -15.86 -8.21 -15.47
N LYS A 90 -17.07 -8.14 -14.89
CA LYS A 90 -18.29 -8.75 -15.43
C LYS A 90 -19.18 -7.77 -16.19
N THR A 91 -18.87 -6.48 -16.22
CA THR A 91 -19.64 -5.51 -17.01
C THR A 91 -19.39 -5.78 -18.49
N PRO A 92 -20.40 -6.21 -19.28
CA PRO A 92 -20.29 -6.21 -20.73
C PRO A 92 -20.27 -4.76 -21.19
N GLY A 93 -19.30 -4.41 -22.03
CA GLY A 93 -19.39 -3.22 -22.87
C GLY A 93 -20.49 -3.37 -23.91
#